data_AF-A0A831UTW7-F1
#
_entry.id   AF-A0A831UTW7-F1
#
_cell.length_a   1.000
_cell.length_b   1.000
_cell.length_c   1.000
_cell.angle_alpha   90.00
_cell.angle_beta   90.00
_cell.angle_gamma   90.00
#
_symmetry.space_group_name_H-M   'P 1'
#
loop_
_entity.id
_entity.type
_entity.pdbx_description
1 polymer ?
#
loop_
_entity_poly.entity_id
_entity_poly.type
_entity_poly.pdbx_seq_one_letter_code
_entity_poly.pdbx_strand_id
1 'polypeptide(L)'
;MNIMKQFLLGRRLVGRSALEQSATLDDAAAAALAESLAESMARHDWQTPRAADDLDLSLLSFLVLETAHRYYVQAEKALKACQSDEGRRLYPVAMLPERLADLAATLRFYDEAPAMAPSLPGNGLASLQSLTNTLFAVIGAQFPEHMAEVHAQVTRVEVAAAIRARFPRTAAHVPVYSPTHVEFMGAVDKTRCIFAPSGKYWGARDYDPARGFDANVRRFGEDLFRFMTVARKEKFKGLAFRLPASYSRSVERLAETTAILLEGLNRIDPAGSRCLDRVDDKPGWKFEWAGESMFLTAFGVCYPADHPRNPYGFDHTYFFFQPDFVLRNHPGLIDGKEEISRQRILASFRKDGMDYDNAGKEAEHARYLRPMAADGPAVT
;
A
#
# COMPACT_ATOMS: atom_id res chain seq x y z
N MET A 1 -8.93 24.73 15.49
CA MET A 1 -8.80 23.28 15.73
C MET A 1 -7.62 22.73 14.91
N ASN A 2 -6.93 21.66 15.34
CA ASN A 2 -5.83 21.10 14.54
C ASN A 2 -6.36 20.05 13.53
N ILE A 3 -6.66 20.50 12.31
CA ILE A 3 -7.24 19.65 11.25
C ILE A 3 -6.30 18.54 10.80
N MET A 4 -5.00 18.82 10.75
CA MET A 4 -3.99 17.80 10.44
C MET A 4 -4.03 16.64 11.46
N LYS A 5 -4.23 16.94 12.74
CA LYS A 5 -4.43 15.92 13.78
C LYS A 5 -5.75 15.17 13.59
N GLN A 6 -6.83 15.86 13.25
CA GLN A 6 -8.12 15.24 12.94
C GLN A 6 -8.01 14.24 11.78
N PHE A 7 -7.29 14.60 10.71
CA PHE A 7 -7.06 13.71 9.57
C PHE A 7 -6.31 12.43 9.97
N LEU A 8 -5.18 12.58 10.68
CA LEU A 8 -4.34 11.43 11.05
C LEU A 8 -5.04 10.45 12.00
N LEU A 9 -5.80 10.97 12.96
CA LEU A 9 -6.58 10.15 13.89
C LEU A 9 -7.77 9.50 13.17
N GLY A 10 -8.51 10.28 12.39
CA GLY A 10 -9.69 9.82 11.65
C GLY A 10 -9.34 8.69 10.68
N ARG A 11 -8.22 8.81 9.95
CA ARG A 11 -7.70 7.78 9.04
C ARG A 11 -7.44 6.44 9.74
N ARG A 12 -6.90 6.47 10.97
CA ARG A 12 -6.64 5.23 11.74
C ARG A 12 -7.94 4.63 12.28
N LEU A 13 -8.82 5.49 12.79
CA LEU A 13 -10.06 5.11 13.42
C LEU A 13 -11.08 4.54 12.42
N VAL A 14 -11.23 5.17 11.25
CA VAL A 14 -12.19 4.73 10.24
C VAL A 14 -11.83 3.36 9.66
N GLY A 15 -10.55 3.06 9.42
CA GLY A 15 -10.15 1.76 8.87
C GLY A 15 -10.53 0.61 9.79
N ARG A 16 -10.30 0.77 11.10
CA ARG A 16 -10.74 -0.21 12.12
C ARG A 16 -12.28 -0.29 12.20
N SER A 17 -12.96 0.84 12.30
CA SER A 17 -14.42 0.88 12.42
C SER A 17 -15.12 0.29 11.19
N ALA A 18 -14.59 0.55 9.99
CA ALA A 18 -15.13 0.01 8.75
C ALA A 18 -15.00 -1.52 8.69
N LEU A 19 -13.89 -2.09 9.19
CA LEU A 19 -13.74 -3.54 9.33
C LEU A 19 -14.73 -4.12 10.35
N GLU A 20 -14.79 -3.56 11.56
CA GLU A 20 -15.67 -4.03 12.65
C GLU A 20 -17.15 -3.99 12.25
N GLN A 21 -17.56 -2.96 11.51
CA GLN A 21 -18.94 -2.79 11.05
C GLN A 21 -19.21 -3.38 9.66
N SER A 22 -18.25 -4.11 9.06
CA SER A 22 -18.37 -4.67 7.70
C SER A 22 -18.79 -3.63 6.64
N ALA A 23 -18.24 -2.42 6.74
CA ALA A 23 -18.53 -1.26 5.88
C ALA A 23 -17.28 -0.77 5.13
N THR A 24 -16.31 -1.66 4.85
CA THR A 24 -15.12 -1.32 4.05
C THR A 24 -15.48 -1.06 2.58
N LEU A 25 -14.77 -0.13 1.94
CA LEU A 25 -14.91 0.13 0.50
C LEU A 25 -13.78 -0.55 -0.28
N ASP A 26 -14.07 -0.95 -1.52
CA ASP A 26 -13.07 -1.10 -2.58
C ASP A 26 -13.07 0.17 -3.46
N ASP A 27 -12.29 0.17 -4.54
CA ASP A 27 -12.18 1.32 -5.43
C ASP A 27 -13.48 1.59 -6.18
N ALA A 28 -14.17 0.55 -6.66
CA ALA A 28 -15.48 0.67 -7.33
C ALA A 28 -16.55 1.28 -6.41
N ALA A 29 -16.71 0.77 -5.18
CA ALA A 29 -17.68 1.27 -4.23
C ALA A 29 -17.35 2.69 -3.76
N ALA A 30 -16.07 3.01 -3.57
CA ALA A 30 -15.63 4.36 -3.22
C ALA A 30 -15.89 5.35 -4.37
N ALA A 31 -15.69 4.94 -5.63
CA ALA A 31 -16.02 5.76 -6.80
C ALA A 31 -17.53 6.02 -6.88
N ALA A 32 -18.36 4.98 -6.71
CA ALA A 32 -19.82 5.11 -6.71
C ALA A 32 -20.33 6.03 -5.58
N LEU A 33 -19.72 5.95 -4.40
CA LEU A 33 -20.02 6.86 -3.29
C LEU A 33 -19.64 8.31 -3.63
N ALA A 34 -18.47 8.53 -4.24
CA ALA A 34 -18.02 9.85 -4.66
C ALA A 34 -18.99 10.48 -5.68
N GLU A 35 -19.45 9.71 -6.64
CA GLU A 35 -20.46 10.14 -7.63
C GLU A 35 -21.80 10.45 -6.99
N SER A 36 -22.29 9.57 -6.11
CA SER A 36 -23.56 9.78 -5.41
C SER A 36 -23.55 11.06 -4.57
N LEU A 37 -22.41 11.39 -3.95
CA LEU A 37 -22.22 12.63 -3.21
C LEU A 37 -22.19 13.85 -4.15
N ALA A 38 -21.48 13.77 -5.28
CA ALA A 38 -21.44 14.84 -6.28
C ALA A 38 -22.85 15.12 -6.86
N GLU A 39 -23.63 14.08 -7.12
CA GLU A 39 -25.03 14.23 -7.51
C GLU A 39 -25.91 14.83 -6.41
N SER A 40 -25.68 14.44 -5.13
CA SER A 40 -26.41 15.03 -4.01
C SER A 40 -26.15 16.55 -3.92
N MET A 41 -24.92 16.99 -4.19
CA MET A 41 -24.55 18.41 -4.25
C MET A 41 -25.19 19.15 -5.42
N ALA A 42 -25.52 18.47 -6.51
CA ALA A 42 -26.27 19.08 -7.62
C ALA A 42 -27.76 19.28 -7.27
N ARG A 43 -28.30 18.43 -6.39
CA ARG A 43 -29.71 18.47 -5.96
C ARG A 43 -29.96 19.33 -4.73
N HIS A 44 -28.95 19.53 -3.89
CA HIS A 44 -29.05 20.25 -2.63
C HIS A 44 -28.01 21.36 -2.56
N ASP A 45 -28.38 22.50 -1.98
CA ASP A 45 -27.44 23.60 -1.79
C ASP A 45 -26.53 23.37 -0.57
N TRP A 46 -25.32 22.88 -0.82
CA TRP A 46 -24.30 22.68 0.22
C TRP A 46 -23.62 23.99 0.67
N GLN A 47 -23.97 25.14 0.11
CA GLN A 47 -23.53 26.45 0.62
C GLN A 47 -24.33 26.86 1.86
N THR A 48 -25.51 26.28 2.08
CA THR A 48 -26.29 26.51 3.30
C THR A 48 -25.66 25.81 4.51
N PRO A 49 -25.81 26.36 5.73
CA PRO A 49 -25.36 25.69 6.94
C PRO A 49 -25.97 24.29 7.07
N ARG A 50 -25.12 23.31 7.38
CA ARG A 50 -25.49 21.91 7.57
C ARG A 50 -25.25 21.50 9.01
N ALA A 51 -26.14 20.67 9.55
CA ALA A 51 -25.99 20.14 10.91
C ALA A 51 -24.73 19.27 11.01
N ALA A 52 -24.12 19.23 12.20
CA ALA A 52 -22.91 18.44 12.43
C ALA A 52 -23.12 16.94 12.17
N ASP A 53 -24.34 16.44 12.32
CA ASP A 53 -24.74 15.05 12.13
C ASP A 53 -25.39 14.76 10.76
N ASP A 54 -25.29 15.70 9.80
CA ASP A 54 -25.76 15.50 8.45
C ASP A 54 -25.13 14.23 7.81
N LEU A 55 -25.98 13.36 7.26
CA LEU A 55 -25.57 12.06 6.76
C LEU A 55 -24.66 12.16 5.53
N ASP A 56 -24.96 13.04 4.58
CA ASP A 56 -24.15 13.20 3.37
C ASP A 56 -22.77 13.77 3.70
N LEU A 57 -22.69 14.71 4.65
CA LEU A 57 -21.43 15.24 5.13
C LEU A 57 -20.61 14.17 5.90
N SER A 58 -21.29 13.32 6.67
CA SER A 58 -20.66 12.18 7.35
C SER A 58 -20.16 11.13 6.36
N LEU A 59 -20.90 10.86 5.27
CA LEU A 59 -20.51 9.98 4.18
C LEU A 59 -19.31 10.55 3.39
N LEU A 60 -19.26 11.86 3.16
CA LEU A 60 -18.11 12.53 2.55
C LEU A 60 -16.85 12.38 3.42
N SER A 61 -16.96 12.66 4.72
CA SER A 61 -15.86 12.46 5.67
C SER A 61 -15.42 11.00 5.75
N PHE A 62 -16.36 10.05 5.69
CA PHE A 62 -16.07 8.61 5.66
C PHE A 62 -15.28 8.25 4.39
N LEU A 63 -15.77 8.62 3.21
CA LEU A 63 -15.11 8.39 1.92
C LEU A 63 -13.66 8.89 1.94
N VAL A 64 -13.46 10.13 2.39
CA VAL A 64 -12.15 10.78 2.43
C VAL A 64 -11.19 10.06 3.38
N LEU A 65 -11.63 9.78 4.62
CA LEU A 65 -10.76 9.15 5.61
C LEU A 65 -10.50 7.67 5.31
N GLU A 66 -11.47 6.95 4.76
CA GLU A 66 -11.33 5.54 4.37
C GLU A 66 -10.42 5.39 3.14
N THR A 67 -10.57 6.26 2.14
CA THR A 67 -9.60 6.36 1.03
C THR A 67 -8.20 6.72 1.54
N ALA A 68 -8.12 7.66 2.50
CA ALA A 68 -6.85 8.01 3.14
C ALA A 68 -6.20 6.78 3.81
N HIS A 69 -7.00 5.92 4.42
CA HIS A 69 -6.54 4.69 5.06
C HIS A 69 -6.00 3.71 4.01
N ARG A 70 -6.79 3.38 2.99
CA ARG A 70 -6.42 2.41 1.94
C ARG A 70 -5.18 2.80 1.13
N TYR A 71 -4.96 4.09 0.93
CA TYR A 71 -3.84 4.62 0.14
C TYR A 71 -2.72 5.27 0.96
N TYR A 72 -2.77 5.10 2.30
CA TYR A 72 -1.80 5.68 3.23
C TYR A 72 -1.58 7.18 2.99
N VAL A 73 -2.63 7.93 2.67
CA VAL A 73 -2.53 9.36 2.38
C VAL A 73 -1.93 10.06 3.59
N GLN A 74 -0.87 10.83 3.37
CA GLN A 74 -0.21 11.61 4.40
C GLN A 74 -0.90 12.97 4.53
N ALA A 75 -1.01 13.49 5.76
CA ALA A 75 -1.59 14.81 5.98
C ALA A 75 -0.66 15.91 5.45
N GLU A 76 -1.19 16.82 4.66
CA GLU A 76 -0.40 17.92 4.08
C GLU A 76 -0.40 19.17 4.97
N LYS A 77 0.65 19.99 4.83
CA LYS A 77 0.82 21.20 5.64
C LYS A 77 -0.34 22.17 5.50
N ALA A 78 -0.99 22.20 4.33
CA ALA A 78 -2.12 23.07 4.05
C ALA A 78 -3.30 22.86 5.03
N LEU A 79 -3.49 21.65 5.55
CA LEU A 79 -4.51 21.37 6.57
C LEU A 79 -4.31 22.18 7.85
N LYS A 80 -3.10 22.65 8.17
CA LYS A 80 -2.88 23.47 9.37
C LYS A 80 -3.54 24.85 9.29
N ALA A 81 -3.73 25.38 8.09
CA ALA A 81 -4.18 26.74 7.86
C ALA A 81 -5.56 26.81 7.17
N CYS A 82 -6.17 25.68 6.80
CA CYS A 82 -7.41 25.69 6.01
C CYS A 82 -8.60 26.37 6.70
N GLN A 83 -8.59 26.51 8.04
CA GLN A 83 -9.66 27.19 8.77
C GLN A 83 -9.53 28.73 8.81
N SER A 84 -8.41 29.30 8.36
CA SER A 84 -8.23 30.75 8.29
C SER A 84 -9.14 31.38 7.23
N ASP A 85 -9.34 32.70 7.25
CA ASP A 85 -10.12 33.40 6.22
C ASP A 85 -9.52 33.23 4.82
N GLU A 86 -8.21 33.10 4.72
CA GLU A 86 -7.53 32.73 3.48
C GLU A 86 -7.83 31.27 3.10
N GLY A 87 -7.70 30.33 4.03
CA GLY A 87 -8.00 28.92 3.82
C GLY A 87 -9.44 28.67 3.36
N ARG A 88 -10.42 29.37 3.96
CA ARG A 88 -11.83 29.29 3.55
C ARG A 88 -12.07 29.77 2.12
N ARG A 89 -11.29 30.75 1.65
CA ARG A 89 -11.32 31.21 0.25
C ARG A 89 -10.61 30.26 -0.70
N LEU A 90 -9.57 29.58 -0.23
CA LEU A 90 -8.81 28.58 -1.01
C LEU A 90 -9.53 27.24 -1.14
N TYR A 91 -10.40 26.88 -0.19
CA TYR A 91 -11.11 25.61 -0.16
C TYR A 91 -12.64 25.79 -0.10
N PRO A 92 -13.27 26.46 -1.09
CA PRO A 92 -14.72 26.66 -1.10
C PRO A 92 -15.48 25.36 -1.37
N VAL A 93 -16.73 25.29 -0.90
CA VAL A 93 -17.65 24.15 -1.13
C VAL A 93 -17.82 23.85 -2.63
N ALA A 94 -17.77 24.88 -3.49
CA ALA A 94 -17.88 24.75 -4.94
C ALA A 94 -16.81 23.83 -5.58
N MET A 95 -15.70 23.54 -4.88
CA MET A 95 -14.71 22.57 -5.36
C MET A 95 -15.14 21.10 -5.24
N LEU A 96 -16.09 20.79 -4.36
CA LEU A 96 -16.41 19.40 -4.02
C LEU A 96 -16.87 18.58 -5.24
N PRO A 97 -17.79 19.05 -6.12
CA PRO A 97 -18.27 18.23 -7.23
C PRO A 97 -17.14 17.82 -8.20
N GLU A 98 -16.30 18.78 -8.62
CA GLU A 98 -15.16 18.49 -9.52
C GLU A 98 -14.16 17.54 -8.86
N ARG A 99 -13.82 17.77 -7.58
CA ARG A 99 -12.83 16.93 -6.87
C ARG A 99 -13.36 15.53 -6.55
N LEU A 100 -14.67 15.37 -6.34
CA LEU A 100 -15.30 14.07 -6.23
C LEU A 100 -15.32 13.33 -7.56
N ALA A 101 -15.56 14.03 -8.67
CA ALA A 101 -15.46 13.45 -10.02
C ALA A 101 -14.02 12.99 -10.33
N ASP A 102 -13.01 13.81 -10.03
CA ASP A 102 -11.60 13.45 -10.17
C ASP A 102 -11.23 12.23 -9.31
N LEU A 103 -11.74 12.18 -8.07
CA LEU A 103 -11.57 11.05 -7.16
C LEU A 103 -12.19 9.78 -7.74
N ALA A 104 -13.43 9.84 -8.20
CA ALA A 104 -14.12 8.70 -8.80
C ALA A 104 -13.38 8.20 -10.06
N ALA A 105 -12.93 9.11 -10.93
CA ALA A 105 -12.14 8.76 -12.12
C ALA A 105 -10.80 8.09 -11.76
N THR A 106 -10.10 8.60 -10.75
CA THR A 106 -8.83 8.03 -10.28
C THR A 106 -9.03 6.65 -9.67
N LEU A 107 -10.05 6.48 -8.83
CA LEU A 107 -10.39 5.19 -8.23
C LEU A 107 -10.80 4.16 -9.28
N ARG A 108 -11.65 4.53 -10.24
CA ARG A 108 -12.00 3.64 -11.36
C ARG A 108 -10.79 3.20 -12.16
N PHE A 109 -9.89 4.12 -12.49
CA PHE A 109 -8.65 3.75 -13.18
C PHE A 109 -7.79 2.74 -12.37
N TYR A 110 -7.79 2.84 -11.04
CA TYR A 110 -7.06 1.90 -10.17
C TYR A 110 -7.79 0.57 -9.93
N ASP A 111 -9.11 0.57 -10.02
CA ASP A 111 -9.95 -0.63 -9.97
C ASP A 111 -9.87 -1.41 -11.28
N GLU A 112 -10.06 -0.70 -12.40
CA GLU A 112 -10.03 -1.18 -13.77
C GLU A 112 -8.61 -1.44 -14.28
N ALA A 113 -7.58 -1.23 -13.45
CA ALA A 113 -6.19 -1.51 -13.79
C ALA A 113 -6.14 -2.88 -14.50
N PRO A 114 -5.85 -2.89 -15.82
CA PRO A 114 -6.42 -3.85 -16.74
C PRO A 114 -5.93 -5.26 -16.45
N ALA A 115 -6.63 -6.26 -16.99
CA ALA A 115 -6.01 -7.56 -17.24
C ALA A 115 -4.58 -7.33 -17.77
N MET A 116 -3.61 -8.05 -17.21
CA MET A 116 -2.17 -7.78 -17.45
C MET A 116 -1.92 -7.45 -18.94
N ALA A 117 -1.47 -6.23 -19.19
CA ALA A 117 -1.23 -5.70 -20.53
C ALA A 117 0.28 -5.55 -20.75
N PRO A 118 0.78 -5.53 -22.00
CA PRO A 118 2.22 -5.51 -22.28
C PRO A 118 3.01 -4.34 -21.69
N SER A 119 2.32 -3.29 -21.23
CA SER A 119 2.91 -2.16 -20.55
C SER A 119 1.98 -1.64 -19.45
N LEU A 120 2.56 -0.96 -18.46
CA LEU A 120 1.79 -0.29 -17.41
C LEU A 120 0.99 0.87 -18.01
N PRO A 121 -0.31 1.00 -17.69
CA PRO A 121 -1.12 2.07 -18.23
C PRO A 121 -0.70 3.43 -17.64
N GLY A 122 -0.47 4.41 -18.51
CA GLY A 122 -0.28 5.81 -18.11
C GLY A 122 -1.63 6.53 -17.95
N ASN A 123 -1.69 7.53 -17.08
CA ASN A 123 -2.85 8.41 -16.96
C ASN A 123 -2.45 9.81 -16.45
N GLY A 124 -3.22 10.83 -16.86
CA GLY A 124 -3.07 12.21 -16.42
C GLY A 124 -3.90 12.60 -15.19
N LEU A 125 -4.52 11.63 -14.49
CA LEU A 125 -5.45 11.90 -13.39
C LEU A 125 -4.75 12.55 -12.19
N ALA A 126 -5.48 13.06 -11.21
CA ALA A 126 -4.86 13.54 -9.98
C ALA A 126 -4.37 12.36 -9.11
N SER A 127 -3.53 12.64 -8.11
CA SER A 127 -3.18 11.62 -7.11
C SER A 127 -4.23 11.57 -6.01
N LEU A 128 -4.47 10.38 -5.47
CA LEU A 128 -5.36 10.21 -4.30
C LEU A 128 -4.80 10.96 -3.09
N GLN A 129 -3.48 11.04 -2.96
CA GLN A 129 -2.80 11.89 -1.99
C GLN A 129 -3.30 13.35 -2.01
N SER A 130 -3.35 13.98 -3.20
CA SER A 130 -3.76 15.38 -3.35
C SER A 130 -5.28 15.56 -3.20
N LEU A 131 -6.07 14.72 -3.87
CA LEU A 131 -7.53 14.78 -3.85
C LEU A 131 -8.09 14.62 -2.44
N THR A 132 -7.59 13.63 -1.71
CA THR A 132 -8.06 13.32 -0.35
C THR A 132 -7.72 14.45 0.63
N ASN A 133 -6.52 15.04 0.55
CA ASN A 133 -6.18 16.22 1.37
C ASN A 133 -7.04 17.42 1.01
N THR A 134 -7.29 17.66 -0.28
CA THR A 134 -8.11 18.79 -0.75
C THR A 134 -9.55 18.66 -0.26
N LEU A 135 -10.17 17.48 -0.44
CA LEU A 135 -11.52 17.22 0.04
C LEU A 135 -11.61 17.40 1.56
N PHE A 136 -10.66 16.86 2.33
CA PHE A 136 -10.64 17.06 3.79
C PHE A 136 -10.43 18.52 4.20
N ALA A 137 -9.63 19.27 3.43
CA ALA A 137 -9.42 20.71 3.65
C ALA A 137 -10.72 21.48 3.47
N VAL A 138 -11.52 21.17 2.43
CA VAL A 138 -12.85 21.76 2.23
C VAL A 138 -13.76 21.44 3.42
N ILE A 139 -13.79 20.19 3.89
CA ILE A 139 -14.61 19.82 5.06
C ILE A 139 -14.19 20.64 6.28
N GLY A 140 -12.89 20.73 6.56
CA GLY A 140 -12.37 21.45 7.71
C GLY A 140 -12.56 22.97 7.64
N ALA A 141 -12.53 23.54 6.44
CA ALA A 141 -12.68 24.97 6.20
C ALA A 141 -14.16 25.42 6.26
N GLN A 142 -15.05 24.63 5.67
CA GLN A 142 -16.45 25.03 5.41
C GLN A 142 -17.43 24.47 6.45
N PHE A 143 -17.12 23.35 7.11
CA PHE A 143 -18.01 22.70 8.06
C PHE A 143 -17.34 22.50 9.43
N PRO A 144 -17.00 23.59 10.16
CA PRO A 144 -16.22 23.51 11.40
C PRO A 144 -16.93 22.76 12.53
N GLU A 145 -18.27 22.81 12.61
CA GLU A 145 -19.06 22.08 13.61
C GLU A 145 -18.99 20.57 13.38
N HIS A 146 -19.26 20.12 12.16
CA HIS A 146 -19.05 18.71 11.77
C HIS A 146 -17.61 18.26 12.00
N MET A 147 -16.63 19.09 11.64
CA MET A 147 -15.22 18.77 11.79
C MET A 147 -14.80 18.61 13.26
N ALA A 148 -15.47 19.28 14.20
CA ALA A 148 -15.23 19.10 15.63
C ALA A 148 -15.61 17.68 16.10
N GLU A 149 -16.57 17.05 15.42
CA GLU A 149 -17.11 15.73 15.75
C GLU A 149 -16.77 14.65 14.72
N VAL A 150 -15.93 14.95 13.74
CA VAL A 150 -15.75 14.13 12.52
C VAL A 150 -15.48 12.65 12.82
N HIS A 151 -14.73 12.32 13.89
CA HIS A 151 -14.47 10.92 14.26
C HIS A 151 -15.70 10.18 14.76
N ALA A 152 -16.55 10.85 15.55
CA ALA A 152 -17.82 10.28 15.97
C ALA A 152 -18.73 10.12 14.75
N GLN A 153 -18.79 11.14 13.89
CA GLN A 153 -19.69 11.16 12.74
C GLN A 153 -19.36 10.06 11.71
N VAL A 154 -18.09 9.80 11.41
CA VAL A 154 -17.70 8.74 10.45
C VAL A 154 -17.80 7.31 11.01
N THR A 155 -18.00 7.14 12.31
CA THR A 155 -18.12 5.80 12.94
C THR A 155 -19.54 5.43 13.37
N ARG A 156 -20.49 6.32 13.09
CA ARG A 156 -21.92 6.11 13.30
C ARG A 156 -22.44 4.86 12.59
N VAL A 157 -23.36 4.17 13.24
CA VAL A 157 -24.01 2.96 12.70
C VAL A 157 -24.82 3.31 11.45
N GLU A 158 -25.40 4.50 11.37
CA GLU A 158 -26.16 4.97 10.21
C GLU A 158 -25.26 5.13 8.97
N VAL A 159 -24.03 5.64 9.15
CA VAL A 159 -23.05 5.75 8.07
C VAL A 159 -22.70 4.35 7.57
N ALA A 160 -22.34 3.43 8.47
CA ALA A 160 -21.99 2.07 8.09
C ALA A 160 -23.17 1.32 7.43
N ALA A 161 -24.40 1.53 7.90
CA ALA A 161 -25.60 0.98 7.30
C ALA A 161 -25.84 1.53 5.89
N ALA A 162 -25.66 2.84 5.68
CA ALA A 162 -25.76 3.45 4.37
C ALA A 162 -24.70 2.90 3.39
N ILE A 163 -23.45 2.74 3.85
CA ILE A 163 -22.38 2.14 3.04
C ILE A 163 -22.75 0.71 2.62
N ARG A 164 -23.12 -0.16 3.57
CA ARG A 164 -23.50 -1.55 3.26
C ARG A 164 -24.68 -1.65 2.31
N ALA A 165 -25.68 -0.80 2.47
CA ALA A 165 -26.91 -0.86 1.68
C ALA A 165 -26.75 -0.28 0.27
N ARG A 166 -25.98 0.79 0.11
CA ARG A 166 -25.93 1.57 -1.14
C ARG A 166 -24.63 1.38 -1.92
N PHE A 167 -23.54 1.05 -1.23
CA PHE A 167 -22.20 0.97 -1.80
C PHE A 167 -21.50 -0.32 -1.35
N PRO A 168 -22.12 -1.50 -1.59
CA PRO A 168 -21.51 -2.75 -1.20
C PRO A 168 -20.20 -2.96 -1.97
N ARG A 169 -19.18 -3.44 -1.26
CA ARG A 169 -17.92 -3.88 -1.87
C ARG A 169 -18.20 -5.01 -2.87
N THR A 170 -17.63 -4.92 -4.06
CA THR A 170 -17.76 -5.94 -5.12
C THR A 170 -16.51 -6.82 -5.21
N ALA A 171 -15.35 -6.27 -4.88
CA ALA A 171 -14.09 -7.00 -4.85
C ALA A 171 -13.98 -7.87 -3.60
N ALA A 172 -13.64 -9.14 -3.80
CA ALA A 172 -13.31 -10.04 -2.69
C ALA A 172 -11.99 -9.64 -1.98
N HIS A 173 -11.11 -8.92 -2.69
CA HIS A 173 -9.79 -8.54 -2.21
C HIS A 173 -9.60 -7.01 -2.26
N VAL A 174 -9.25 -6.44 -1.11
CA VAL A 174 -8.76 -5.06 -0.99
C VAL A 174 -7.38 -5.12 -0.34
N PRO A 175 -6.33 -4.56 -0.95
CA PRO A 175 -4.95 -4.82 -0.56
C PRO A 175 -4.62 -4.55 0.92
N VAL A 176 -5.12 -3.46 1.51
CA VAL A 176 -4.85 -3.10 2.93
C VAL A 176 -5.66 -3.91 3.94
N TYR A 177 -6.73 -4.56 3.51
CA TYR A 177 -7.56 -5.42 4.35
C TYR A 177 -7.24 -6.90 4.13
N SER A 178 -6.29 -7.22 3.24
CA SER A 178 -5.89 -8.59 2.99
C SER A 178 -5.19 -9.18 4.22
N PRO A 179 -5.42 -10.46 4.55
CA PRO A 179 -4.69 -11.12 5.62
C PRO A 179 -3.17 -11.06 5.44
N THR A 180 -2.69 -11.18 4.19
CA THR A 180 -1.28 -10.94 3.82
C THR A 180 -0.78 -9.59 4.31
N HIS A 181 -1.52 -8.51 4.06
CA HIS A 181 -1.14 -7.17 4.48
C HIS A 181 -1.16 -7.01 6.00
N VAL A 182 -2.28 -7.37 6.64
CA VAL A 182 -2.47 -7.20 8.09
C VAL A 182 -1.36 -7.90 8.87
N GLU A 183 -1.02 -9.12 8.49
CA GLU A 183 0.05 -9.88 9.13
C GLU A 183 1.44 -9.30 8.78
N PHE A 184 1.69 -8.96 7.50
CA PHE A 184 2.96 -8.35 7.08
C PHE A 184 3.27 -7.02 7.78
N MET A 185 2.25 -6.20 8.09
CA MET A 185 2.45 -4.98 8.86
C MET A 185 3.00 -5.25 10.27
N GLY A 186 2.69 -6.40 10.88
CA GLY A 186 3.32 -6.81 12.13
C GLY A 186 4.81 -7.16 11.99
N ALA A 187 5.28 -7.58 10.80
CA ALA A 187 6.72 -7.71 10.51
C ALA A 187 7.37 -6.33 10.30
N VAL A 188 6.67 -5.41 9.62
CA VAL A 188 7.12 -4.01 9.45
C VAL A 188 7.32 -3.30 10.80
N ASP A 189 6.48 -3.60 11.80
CA ASP A 189 6.61 -3.03 13.13
C ASP A 189 7.77 -3.61 13.95
N LYS A 190 8.16 -4.87 13.67
CA LYS A 190 9.19 -5.60 14.43
C LYS A 190 10.59 -5.55 13.80
N THR A 191 10.66 -5.32 12.49
CA THR A 191 11.95 -5.28 11.78
C THR A 191 12.84 -4.13 12.23
N ARG A 192 14.16 -4.31 12.14
CA ARG A 192 15.17 -3.28 12.45
C ARG A 192 15.52 -2.40 11.25
N CYS A 193 14.84 -2.60 10.13
CA CYS A 193 14.98 -1.76 8.95
C CYS A 193 14.44 -0.33 9.23
N ILE A 194 15.34 0.65 9.23
CA ILE A 194 15.03 2.06 9.51
C ILE A 194 14.05 2.71 8.52
N PHE A 195 13.83 2.09 7.36
CA PHE A 195 12.94 2.59 6.33
C PHE A 195 11.53 1.98 6.40
N ALA A 196 11.37 0.87 7.11
CA ALA A 196 10.13 0.10 7.14
C ALA A 196 8.94 0.88 7.76
N PRO A 197 9.07 1.55 8.93
CA PRO A 197 7.91 2.18 9.59
C PRO A 197 7.24 3.32 8.81
N SER A 198 7.96 3.92 7.85
CA SER A 198 7.45 5.03 7.03
C SER A 198 6.89 4.59 5.68
N GLY A 199 6.89 3.29 5.39
CA GLY A 199 6.46 2.78 4.10
C GLY A 199 4.96 2.66 3.93
N LYS A 200 4.55 2.71 2.66
CA LYS A 200 3.21 2.33 2.23
C LYS A 200 3.33 0.97 1.55
N TYR A 201 2.58 0.00 2.04
CA TYR A 201 2.67 -1.39 1.59
C TYR A 201 1.31 -1.93 1.25
N TRP A 202 1.26 -2.85 0.31
CA TRP A 202 0.09 -3.67 0.03
C TRP A 202 0.42 -5.14 0.27
N GLY A 203 -0.62 -5.93 0.53
CA GLY A 203 -0.55 -7.38 0.51
C GLY A 203 -1.40 -7.91 -0.63
N ALA A 204 -0.87 -8.89 -1.36
CA ALA A 204 -1.57 -9.58 -2.42
C ALA A 204 -2.69 -10.49 -1.87
N ARG A 205 -3.47 -11.07 -2.78
CA ARG A 205 -4.50 -12.06 -2.45
C ARG A 205 -3.90 -13.25 -1.69
N ASP A 206 -4.71 -13.96 -0.91
CA ASP A 206 -4.25 -15.15 -0.21
C ASP A 206 -4.00 -16.32 -1.17
N TYR A 207 -2.99 -17.13 -0.82
CA TYR A 207 -2.72 -18.40 -1.48
C TYR A 207 -3.89 -19.37 -1.26
N ASP A 208 -4.44 -19.89 -2.34
CA ASP A 208 -5.53 -20.86 -2.33
C ASP A 208 -4.99 -22.25 -2.74
N PRO A 209 -4.81 -23.19 -1.79
CA PRO A 209 -4.27 -24.52 -2.09
C PRO A 209 -5.07 -25.29 -3.14
N ALA A 210 -6.39 -25.05 -3.24
CA ALA A 210 -7.24 -25.76 -4.20
C ALA A 210 -6.97 -25.37 -5.66
N ARG A 211 -6.31 -24.23 -5.91
CA ARG A 211 -5.97 -23.74 -7.26
C ARG A 211 -4.62 -24.25 -7.76
N GLY A 212 -3.77 -24.77 -6.88
CA GLY A 212 -2.39 -25.13 -7.22
C GLY A 212 -1.46 -23.93 -7.35
N PHE A 213 -0.16 -24.21 -7.48
CA PHE A 213 0.88 -23.18 -7.40
C PHE A 213 0.82 -22.18 -8.56
N ASP A 214 0.81 -22.65 -9.81
CA ASP A 214 0.84 -21.78 -11.00
C ASP A 214 -0.34 -20.79 -11.07
N ALA A 215 -1.54 -21.24 -10.68
CA ALA A 215 -2.71 -20.37 -10.65
C ALA A 215 -2.61 -19.29 -9.57
N ASN A 216 -1.98 -19.59 -8.43
CA ASN A 216 -1.68 -18.58 -7.42
C ASN A 216 -0.59 -17.61 -7.89
N VAL A 217 0.46 -18.09 -8.57
CA VAL A 217 1.49 -17.23 -9.17
C VAL A 217 0.88 -16.26 -10.16
N ARG A 218 -0.06 -16.71 -11.02
CA ARG A 218 -0.79 -15.81 -11.92
C ARG A 218 -1.56 -14.73 -11.17
N ARG A 219 -2.25 -15.07 -10.08
CA ARG A 219 -2.96 -14.08 -9.23
C ARG A 219 -1.99 -13.09 -8.57
N PHE A 220 -0.85 -13.57 -8.09
CA PHE A 220 0.19 -12.69 -7.57
C PHE A 220 0.75 -11.74 -8.65
N GLY A 221 0.94 -12.23 -9.88
CA GLY A 221 1.32 -11.40 -11.03
C GLY A 221 0.29 -10.31 -11.35
N GLU A 222 -1.00 -10.65 -11.37
CA GLU A 222 -2.09 -9.68 -11.52
C GLU A 222 -2.09 -8.62 -10.38
N ASP A 223 -1.89 -9.05 -9.13
CA ASP A 223 -1.81 -8.13 -7.98
C ASP A 223 -0.58 -7.22 -8.08
N LEU A 224 0.56 -7.75 -8.53
CA LEU A 224 1.79 -7.00 -8.77
C LEU A 224 1.63 -6.00 -9.91
N PHE A 225 0.94 -6.37 -11.00
CA PHE A 225 0.64 -5.46 -12.09
C PHE A 225 -0.26 -4.29 -11.65
N ARG A 226 -1.33 -4.59 -10.89
CA ARG A 226 -2.18 -3.54 -10.30
C ARG A 226 -1.38 -2.65 -9.35
N PHE A 227 -0.56 -3.24 -8.49
CA PHE A 227 0.33 -2.49 -7.60
C PHE A 227 1.25 -1.55 -8.38
N MET A 228 1.91 -2.03 -9.43
CA MET A 228 2.84 -1.24 -10.24
C MET A 228 2.15 -0.07 -10.96
N THR A 229 0.89 -0.24 -11.36
CA THR A 229 0.05 0.82 -11.95
C THR A 229 -0.16 2.00 -11.00
N VAL A 230 -0.25 1.73 -9.70
CA VAL A 230 -0.54 2.74 -8.66
C VAL A 230 0.73 3.27 -7.99
N ALA A 231 1.72 2.39 -7.81
CA ALA A 231 2.76 2.57 -6.80
C ALA A 231 3.63 3.80 -7.01
N ARG A 232 3.98 4.13 -8.26
CA ARG A 232 4.82 5.29 -8.55
C ARG A 232 4.13 6.61 -8.20
N LYS A 233 2.85 6.75 -8.55
CA LYS A 233 2.07 7.97 -8.34
C LYS A 233 1.73 8.18 -6.86
N GLU A 234 1.29 7.11 -6.19
CA GLU A 234 0.87 7.17 -4.79
C GLU A 234 2.01 6.90 -3.79
N LYS A 235 3.23 6.70 -4.31
CA LYS A 235 4.48 6.49 -3.57
C LYS A 235 4.46 5.23 -2.68
N PHE A 236 3.91 4.13 -3.20
CA PHE A 236 4.01 2.83 -2.54
C PHE A 236 5.44 2.28 -2.60
N LYS A 237 5.83 1.57 -1.54
CA LYS A 237 7.19 1.04 -1.36
C LYS A 237 7.32 -0.45 -1.69
N GLY A 238 6.24 -1.21 -1.70
CA GLY A 238 6.27 -2.61 -2.12
C GLY A 238 4.99 -3.38 -1.86
N LEU A 239 4.97 -4.61 -2.38
CA LEU A 239 3.88 -5.57 -2.31
C LEU A 239 4.37 -6.87 -1.67
N ALA A 240 3.63 -7.38 -0.69
CA ALA A 240 3.92 -8.65 -0.05
C ALA A 240 3.05 -9.78 -0.64
N PHE A 241 3.66 -10.93 -0.92
CA PHE A 241 2.99 -12.20 -1.18
C PHE A 241 3.11 -13.11 0.04
N ARG A 242 2.10 -13.95 0.25
CA ARG A 242 2.05 -14.91 1.35
C ARG A 242 1.73 -16.29 0.83
N LEU A 243 2.58 -17.26 1.20
CA LEU A 243 2.41 -18.69 0.91
C LEU A 243 2.41 -19.47 2.24
N PRO A 244 1.88 -20.71 2.27
CA PRO A 244 1.97 -21.57 3.45
C PRO A 244 3.41 -21.75 3.96
N ALA A 245 3.58 -21.97 5.26
CA ALA A 245 4.88 -22.24 5.89
C ALA A 245 5.64 -23.44 5.29
N SER A 246 4.93 -24.41 4.70
CA SER A 246 5.53 -25.57 4.02
C SER A 246 6.50 -25.20 2.89
N TYR A 247 6.38 -23.99 2.35
CA TYR A 247 7.26 -23.46 1.30
C TYR A 247 8.58 -22.88 1.83
N SER A 248 8.81 -22.87 3.14
CA SER A 248 10.05 -22.35 3.73
C SER A 248 10.49 -23.08 5.00
N ARG A 249 10.19 -24.39 5.10
CA ARG A 249 10.59 -25.22 6.26
C ARG A 249 12.10 -25.44 6.37
N SER A 250 12.84 -25.26 5.29
CA SER A 250 14.30 -25.19 5.27
C SER A 250 14.77 -24.09 4.32
N VAL A 251 16.03 -23.71 4.40
CA VAL A 251 16.62 -22.68 3.51
C VAL A 251 16.61 -23.16 2.06
N GLU A 252 16.87 -24.46 1.83
CA GLU A 252 16.82 -25.08 0.50
C GLU A 252 15.40 -25.05 -0.07
N ARG A 253 14.39 -25.36 0.76
CA ARG A 253 12.99 -25.30 0.32
C ARG A 253 12.55 -23.87 0.00
N LEU A 254 13.03 -22.88 0.75
CA LEU A 254 12.79 -21.47 0.46
C LEU A 254 13.47 -21.05 -0.84
N ALA A 255 14.71 -21.52 -1.11
CA ALA A 255 15.44 -21.26 -2.34
C ALA A 255 14.69 -21.83 -3.56
N GLU A 256 14.31 -23.10 -3.50
CA GLU A 256 13.50 -23.77 -4.53
C GLU A 256 12.18 -23.03 -4.77
N THR A 257 11.46 -22.68 -3.71
CA THR A 257 10.21 -21.91 -3.82
C THR A 257 10.45 -20.55 -4.48
N THR A 258 11.52 -19.86 -4.10
CA THR A 258 11.89 -18.56 -4.68
C THR A 258 12.13 -18.70 -6.18
N ALA A 259 12.90 -19.70 -6.60
CA ALA A 259 13.20 -19.96 -8.00
C ALA A 259 11.92 -20.23 -8.82
N ILE A 260 11.07 -21.16 -8.36
CA ILE A 260 9.83 -21.52 -9.07
C ILE A 260 8.83 -20.34 -9.09
N LEU A 261 8.75 -19.54 -8.01
CA LEU A 261 7.94 -18.33 -7.98
C LEU A 261 8.42 -17.31 -9.03
N LEU A 262 9.72 -17.02 -9.06
CA LEU A 262 10.29 -16.06 -10.00
C LEU A 262 10.19 -16.53 -11.44
N GLU A 263 10.41 -17.83 -11.71
CA GLU A 263 10.20 -18.42 -13.03
C GLU A 263 8.73 -18.29 -13.46
N GLY A 264 7.80 -18.64 -12.57
CA GLY A 264 6.38 -18.52 -12.82
C GLY A 264 5.96 -17.08 -13.16
N LEU A 265 6.49 -16.08 -12.42
CA LEU A 265 6.28 -14.67 -12.73
C LEU A 265 6.95 -14.27 -14.05
N ASN A 266 8.21 -14.62 -14.28
CA ASN A 266 8.92 -14.22 -15.50
C ASN A 266 8.26 -14.74 -16.78
N ARG A 267 7.65 -15.94 -16.73
CA ARG A 267 6.84 -16.49 -17.84
C ARG A 267 5.61 -15.66 -18.19
N ILE A 268 5.04 -14.97 -17.21
CA ILE A 268 3.83 -14.13 -17.38
C ILE A 268 4.14 -12.63 -17.30
N ASP A 269 5.42 -12.25 -17.28
CA ASP A 269 5.82 -10.85 -17.21
C ASP A 269 5.23 -10.09 -18.40
N PRO A 270 4.39 -9.06 -18.17
CA PRO A 270 3.76 -8.32 -19.25
C PRO A 270 4.77 -7.68 -20.22
N ALA A 271 5.93 -7.25 -19.73
CA ALA A 271 6.97 -6.66 -20.58
C ALA A 271 7.77 -7.71 -21.35
N GLY A 272 7.61 -9.00 -21.03
CA GLY A 272 8.35 -10.09 -21.65
C GLY A 272 9.88 -9.96 -21.46
N SER A 273 10.34 -9.48 -20.29
CA SER A 273 11.76 -9.21 -20.02
C SER A 273 12.66 -10.42 -20.23
N ARG A 274 12.14 -11.64 -19.93
CA ARG A 274 12.92 -12.89 -19.87
C ARG A 274 14.22 -12.73 -19.05
N CYS A 275 14.17 -11.91 -17.99
CA CYS A 275 15.35 -11.59 -17.17
C CYS A 275 16.03 -12.83 -16.55
N LEU A 276 15.34 -13.98 -16.47
CA LEU A 276 15.91 -15.23 -15.96
C LEU A 276 16.67 -16.06 -17.02
N ASP A 277 16.55 -15.76 -18.32
CA ASP A 277 17.29 -16.47 -19.38
C ASP A 277 18.82 -16.28 -19.25
N ARG A 278 19.22 -15.18 -18.59
CA ARG A 278 20.62 -14.87 -18.31
C ARG A 278 20.75 -14.17 -16.95
N VAL A 279 20.77 -14.95 -15.89
CA VAL A 279 21.19 -14.48 -14.56
C VAL A 279 22.69 -14.21 -14.57
N ASP A 280 23.11 -13.06 -14.06
CA ASP A 280 24.53 -12.69 -13.93
C ASP A 280 24.92 -12.71 -12.45
N ASP A 281 25.99 -13.43 -12.13
CA ASP A 281 26.61 -13.47 -10.80
C ASP A 281 27.40 -12.18 -10.50
N LYS A 282 27.45 -11.23 -11.44
CA LYS A 282 28.03 -9.91 -11.24
C LYS A 282 27.00 -8.91 -10.69
N PRO A 283 27.48 -7.83 -10.04
CA PRO A 283 26.59 -6.75 -9.61
C PRO A 283 25.86 -6.14 -10.81
N GLY A 284 24.53 -5.97 -10.69
CA GLY A 284 23.72 -5.23 -11.65
C GLY A 284 22.51 -5.98 -12.18
N TRP A 285 22.54 -7.31 -12.25
CA TRP A 285 21.37 -8.10 -12.60
C TRP A 285 20.29 -7.99 -11.52
N LYS A 286 19.03 -7.87 -11.91
CA LYS A 286 17.86 -7.89 -11.02
C LYS A 286 16.68 -8.58 -11.71
N PHE A 287 15.78 -9.18 -10.92
CA PHE A 287 14.48 -9.58 -11.42
C PHE A 287 13.71 -8.37 -11.95
N GLU A 288 13.04 -8.54 -13.09
CA GLU A 288 12.25 -7.50 -13.74
C GLU A 288 10.78 -7.90 -13.83
N TRP A 289 9.90 -6.91 -13.65
CA TRP A 289 8.47 -7.07 -13.84
C TRP A 289 7.88 -5.79 -14.43
N ALA A 290 7.11 -5.92 -15.51
CA ALA A 290 6.45 -4.81 -16.20
C ALA A 290 7.42 -3.67 -16.58
N GLY A 291 8.65 -4.01 -16.95
CA GLY A 291 9.70 -3.06 -17.36
C GLY A 291 10.37 -2.31 -16.20
N GLU A 292 10.18 -2.74 -14.96
CA GLU A 292 10.87 -2.19 -13.79
C GLU A 292 11.64 -3.28 -13.05
N SER A 293 12.88 -2.98 -12.68
CA SER A 293 13.68 -3.86 -11.83
C SER A 293 13.14 -3.89 -10.40
N MET A 294 13.19 -5.06 -9.78
CA MET A 294 12.61 -5.31 -8.46
C MET A 294 13.70 -5.79 -7.49
N PHE A 295 13.68 -5.20 -6.30
CA PHE A 295 14.30 -5.77 -5.12
C PHE A 295 13.34 -6.80 -4.51
N LEU A 296 13.86 -8.00 -4.25
CA LEU A 296 13.12 -9.07 -3.59
C LEU A 296 13.72 -9.37 -2.22
N THR A 297 12.84 -9.58 -1.24
CA THR A 297 13.23 -10.14 0.05
C THR A 297 12.31 -11.29 0.40
N ALA A 298 12.90 -12.48 0.55
CA ALA A 298 12.21 -13.67 1.02
C ALA A 298 12.34 -13.77 2.56
N PHE A 299 11.23 -14.09 3.22
CA PHE A 299 11.17 -14.44 4.64
C PHE A 299 10.63 -15.86 4.78
N GLY A 300 11.22 -16.64 5.69
CA GLY A 300 10.89 -18.06 5.83
C GLY A 300 10.89 -18.53 7.28
N VAL A 301 10.04 -19.52 7.57
CA VAL A 301 9.91 -20.10 8.92
C VAL A 301 11.13 -20.93 9.32
N CYS A 302 11.98 -21.30 8.37
CA CYS A 302 13.27 -21.96 8.63
C CYS A 302 14.26 -21.09 9.42
N TYR A 303 14.09 -19.78 9.39
CA TYR A 303 14.99 -18.87 10.09
C TYR A 303 14.60 -18.73 11.56
N PRO A 304 15.58 -18.70 12.50
CA PRO A 304 15.29 -18.48 13.91
C PRO A 304 14.81 -17.05 14.19
N ALA A 305 14.20 -16.80 15.35
CA ALA A 305 13.55 -15.52 15.67
C ALA A 305 14.49 -14.29 15.66
N ASP A 306 15.79 -14.52 15.87
CA ASP A 306 16.88 -13.55 15.85
C ASP A 306 17.52 -13.40 14.47
N HIS A 307 16.94 -13.99 13.42
CA HIS A 307 17.46 -13.84 12.06
C HIS A 307 16.70 -12.77 11.27
N PRO A 308 17.37 -11.91 10.47
CA PRO A 308 16.73 -10.80 9.75
C PRO A 308 15.67 -11.21 8.72
N ARG A 309 15.68 -12.49 8.30
CA ARG A 309 14.71 -13.09 7.36
C ARG A 309 13.63 -13.94 8.04
N ASN A 310 13.55 -13.93 9.36
CA ASN A 310 12.42 -14.53 10.08
C ASN A 310 11.13 -13.73 9.83
N PRO A 311 9.97 -14.38 9.68
CA PRO A 311 8.68 -13.69 9.51
C PRO A 311 8.11 -13.16 10.84
N TYR A 312 8.91 -13.01 11.90
CA TYR A 312 8.55 -12.44 13.20
C TYR A 312 7.37 -13.10 13.93
N GLY A 313 7.30 -14.44 13.83
CA GLY A 313 6.32 -15.28 14.52
C GLY A 313 5.08 -15.64 13.70
N PHE A 314 5.03 -15.29 12.41
CA PHE A 314 3.97 -15.73 11.50
C PHE A 314 4.27 -17.10 10.91
N ASP A 315 3.25 -17.95 10.81
CA ASP A 315 3.36 -19.31 10.26
C ASP A 315 3.17 -19.33 8.72
N HIS A 316 3.90 -18.46 8.04
CA HIS A 316 3.82 -18.30 6.59
C HIS A 316 5.19 -17.97 5.96
N THR A 317 5.30 -18.27 4.66
CA THR A 317 6.40 -17.85 3.80
C THR A 317 6.02 -16.53 3.14
N TYR A 318 6.91 -15.53 3.19
CA TYR A 318 6.64 -14.21 2.58
C TYR A 318 7.66 -13.86 1.52
N PHE A 319 7.17 -13.18 0.49
CA PHE A 319 8.00 -12.54 -0.52
C PHE A 319 7.61 -11.07 -0.59
N PHE A 320 8.57 -10.18 -0.38
CA PHE A 320 8.37 -8.75 -0.46
C PHE A 320 9.04 -8.20 -1.72
N PHE A 321 8.23 -7.70 -2.64
CA PHE A 321 8.66 -7.10 -3.89
C PHE A 321 8.65 -5.57 -3.76
N GLN A 322 9.81 -4.96 -3.99
CA GLN A 322 10.01 -3.51 -3.96
C GLN A 322 10.55 -3.03 -5.30
N PRO A 323 9.85 -2.15 -6.02
CA PRO A 323 10.35 -1.59 -7.27
C PRO A 323 11.56 -0.69 -7.06
N ASP A 324 12.52 -0.73 -7.98
CA ASP A 324 13.76 0.05 -7.89
C ASP A 324 13.50 1.57 -7.94
N PHE A 325 12.42 2.03 -8.59
CA PHE A 325 12.06 3.45 -8.54
C PHE A 325 11.84 3.98 -7.11
N VAL A 326 11.51 3.10 -6.15
CA VAL A 326 11.37 3.47 -4.73
C VAL A 326 12.74 3.82 -4.15
N LEU A 327 13.76 3.05 -4.48
CA LEU A 327 15.14 3.23 -4.02
C LEU A 327 15.80 4.43 -4.71
N ARG A 328 15.65 4.56 -6.04
CA ARG A 328 16.20 5.67 -6.84
C ARG A 328 15.71 7.05 -6.37
N ASN A 329 14.50 7.12 -5.82
CA ASN A 329 13.89 8.37 -5.35
C ASN A 329 14.02 8.56 -3.82
N HIS A 330 14.70 7.67 -3.11
CA HIS A 330 14.79 7.75 -1.65
C HIS A 330 15.85 8.78 -1.21
N PRO A 331 15.50 9.85 -0.46
CA PRO A 331 16.45 10.92 -0.09
C PRO A 331 17.68 10.46 0.69
N GLY A 332 17.59 9.33 1.40
CA GLY A 332 18.69 8.72 2.13
C GLY A 332 19.60 7.79 1.30
N LEU A 333 19.24 7.50 0.05
CA LEU A 333 20.00 6.62 -0.85
C LEU A 333 20.56 7.36 -2.08
N ILE A 334 20.14 8.61 -2.30
CA ILE A 334 20.70 9.49 -3.32
C ILE A 334 21.91 10.29 -2.78
N ASP A 335 22.63 10.96 -3.69
CA ASP A 335 23.76 11.86 -3.37
C ASP A 335 24.91 11.20 -2.58
N GLY A 336 25.22 9.94 -2.89
CA GLY A 336 26.32 9.21 -2.23
C GLY A 336 26.05 8.79 -0.77
N LYS A 337 24.81 8.97 -0.28
CA LYS A 337 24.41 8.60 1.09
C LYS A 337 24.09 7.11 1.26
N GLU A 338 24.12 6.34 0.18
CA GLU A 338 23.77 4.92 0.19
C GLU A 338 24.63 4.12 1.18
N GLU A 339 25.96 4.30 1.15
CA GLU A 339 26.86 3.56 2.04
C GLU A 339 26.59 3.88 3.51
N ILE A 340 26.39 5.16 3.83
CA ILE A 340 26.03 5.60 5.19
C ILE A 340 24.71 4.95 5.63
N SER A 341 23.70 4.92 4.75
CA SER A 341 22.42 4.28 5.04
C SER A 341 22.57 2.77 5.22
N ARG A 342 23.37 2.08 4.40
CA ARG A 342 23.67 0.65 4.53
C ARG A 342 24.33 0.34 5.88
N GLN A 343 25.35 1.10 6.27
CA GLN A 343 26.01 0.94 7.56
C GLN A 343 25.05 1.17 8.74
N ARG A 344 24.14 2.14 8.64
CA ARG A 344 23.10 2.37 9.65
C ARG A 344 22.12 1.21 9.76
N ILE A 345 21.73 0.60 8.64
CA ILE A 345 20.88 -0.59 8.67
C ILE A 345 21.63 -1.75 9.34
N LEU A 346 22.86 -2.05 8.90
CA LEU A 346 23.67 -3.12 9.49
C LEU A 346 23.85 -2.95 11.00
N ALA A 347 24.18 -1.74 11.45
CA ALA A 347 24.33 -1.42 12.87
C ALA A 347 23.01 -1.59 13.66
N SER A 348 21.87 -1.25 13.06
CA SER A 348 20.55 -1.42 13.66
C SER A 348 20.23 -2.90 13.89
N PHE A 349 20.46 -3.75 12.89
CA PHE A 349 20.26 -5.19 13.01
C PHE A 349 21.23 -5.85 14.00
N ARG A 350 22.53 -5.50 13.94
CA ARG A 350 23.56 -5.99 14.88
C ARG A 350 23.22 -5.71 16.33
N LYS A 351 22.70 -4.51 16.62
CA LYS A 351 22.33 -4.11 17.98
C LYS A 351 21.33 -5.07 18.64
N ASP A 352 20.50 -5.72 17.84
CA ASP A 352 19.47 -6.65 18.29
C ASP A 352 19.83 -8.12 18.02
N GLY A 353 21.10 -8.42 17.72
CA GLY A 353 21.60 -9.78 17.47
C GLY A 353 21.18 -10.37 16.13
N MET A 354 20.70 -9.54 15.19
CA MET A 354 20.19 -9.95 13.88
C MET A 354 21.20 -9.68 12.75
N ASP A 355 22.49 -9.90 13.02
CA ASP A 355 23.58 -9.61 12.09
C ASP A 355 23.41 -10.29 10.73
N TYR A 356 23.84 -9.60 9.68
CA TYR A 356 23.99 -10.18 8.34
C TYR A 356 25.13 -9.49 7.59
N ASP A 357 25.73 -10.20 6.64
CA ASP A 357 26.82 -9.70 5.80
C ASP A 357 26.48 -9.77 4.30
N ASN A 358 26.94 -8.75 3.56
CA ASN A 358 26.85 -8.66 2.11
C ASN A 358 28.17 -8.98 1.38
N ALA A 359 29.29 -9.15 2.09
CA ALA A 359 30.55 -9.53 1.46
C ALA A 359 30.41 -10.89 0.74
N GLY A 360 30.90 -10.96 -0.50
CA GLY A 360 30.76 -12.13 -1.36
C GLY A 360 29.34 -12.41 -1.84
N LYS A 361 28.42 -11.44 -1.68
CA LYS A 361 27.00 -11.50 -2.06
C LYS A 361 26.63 -10.24 -2.83
N GLU A 362 27.50 -9.82 -3.73
CA GLU A 362 27.36 -8.58 -4.49
C GLU A 362 26.30 -8.69 -5.58
N ALA A 363 26.08 -9.89 -6.13
CA ALA A 363 24.98 -10.20 -7.03
C ALA A 363 23.63 -10.05 -6.32
N GLU A 364 22.61 -9.57 -7.04
CA GLU A 364 21.34 -9.26 -6.39
C GLU A 364 20.56 -10.52 -5.97
N HIS A 365 20.58 -11.57 -6.80
CA HIS A 365 19.93 -12.84 -6.46
C HIS A 365 20.49 -13.45 -5.16
N ALA A 366 21.80 -13.29 -4.90
CA ALA A 366 22.45 -13.74 -3.67
C ALA A 366 21.96 -13.02 -2.39
N ARG A 367 21.16 -11.96 -2.53
CA ARG A 367 20.58 -11.18 -1.42
C ARG A 367 19.09 -11.46 -1.20
N TYR A 368 18.43 -12.17 -2.11
CA TYR A 368 17.00 -12.50 -2.01
C TYR A 368 16.74 -13.38 -0.79
N LEU A 369 17.61 -14.37 -0.59
CA LEU A 369 17.72 -15.20 0.60
C LEU A 369 18.97 -14.82 1.40
N ARG A 370 19.05 -15.29 2.64
CA ARG A 370 20.28 -15.17 3.45
C ARG A 370 20.71 -16.55 3.97
N PRO A 371 22.02 -16.80 4.08
CA PRO A 371 22.50 -17.98 4.81
C PRO A 371 22.09 -17.93 6.28
N MET A 372 22.10 -19.09 6.95
CA MET A 372 21.77 -19.18 8.38
C MET A 372 22.78 -18.43 9.26
N ALA A 373 24.06 -18.52 8.92
CA ALA A 373 25.13 -17.75 9.54
C ALA A 373 25.32 -16.43 8.78
N ALA A 374 25.54 -15.32 9.50
CA ALA A 374 25.65 -13.98 8.92
C ALA A 374 26.72 -13.86 7.81
N ASP A 375 27.87 -14.51 8.02
CA ASP A 375 29.04 -14.58 7.14
C ASP A 375 29.06 -15.80 6.22
N GLY A 376 28.01 -16.63 6.25
CA GLY A 376 27.90 -17.82 5.41
C GLY A 376 27.93 -17.48 3.90
N PRO A 377 28.18 -18.49 3.04
CA PRO A 377 28.13 -18.30 1.59
C PRO A 377 26.71 -17.93 1.12
N ALA A 378 26.60 -17.36 -0.08
CA ALA A 378 25.30 -17.13 -0.70
C ALA A 378 24.50 -18.45 -0.81
N VAL A 379 23.19 -18.37 -0.62
CA VAL A 379 22.28 -19.49 -0.88
C VAL A 379 22.08 -19.55 -2.40
N THR A 380 22.36 -20.71 -2.99
CA THR A 380 22.24 -20.96 -4.43
C THR A 380 20.89 -21.54 -4.80
#